data_AF-A0A915NGN8-F1
#
_entry.id   AF-A0A915NGN8-F1
#
_cell.length_a   1.000
_cell.length_b   1.000
_cell.length_c   1.000
_cell.angle_alpha   90.00
_cell.angle_beta   90.00
_cell.angle_gamma   90.00
#
_symmetry.space_group_name_H-M   'P 1'
#
loop_
_entity.id
_entity.type
_entity.pdbx_description
1 polymer ?
#
loop_
_entity_poly.entity_id
_entity_poly.type
_entity_poly.pdbx_seq_one_letter_code
_entity_poly.pdbx_strand_id
1 'polypeptide(L)'
;MNNRPEKFRLDGVEVVTNQQSWNLGNDIIQMTTRNLLKEKNQLSEIKNKILKYFEENYRRINISNNVQTFSPIFDVFEDKPRIIPVGDLKKSHLFDESIDHTNIVYSINKSYCLRMSTHEHTFELFMKEYVNFIVYGAGFNKIPDCFPCLHSLSGVRTFTAMELFGIDNVRLFFEDTPINFLRSAEKQNIHKTRTVELLKEKMQATLINLFTSIFAGTRLEGAELSFTVIQNINRCPFSHPVYDIKVRCDGTSKELCNVGVIDHRLLSSAGITNR
;
A
#
# COMPACT_ATOMS: atom_id res chain seq x y z
N MET A 1 19.84 0.86 -30.86
CA MET A 1 18.70 1.71 -31.28
C MET A 1 17.49 1.25 -30.49
N ASN A 2 16.90 2.12 -29.65
CA ASN A 2 15.68 1.77 -28.93
C ASN A 2 14.52 1.71 -29.93
N ASN A 3 14.05 0.51 -30.25
CA ASN A 3 12.86 0.29 -31.08
C ASN A 3 11.62 0.70 -30.27
N ARG A 4 11.39 2.01 -30.14
CA ARG A 4 10.15 2.55 -29.58
C ARG A 4 8.98 2.16 -30.51
N PRO A 5 7.97 1.43 -30.02
CA PRO A 5 6.78 1.14 -30.81
C PRO A 5 5.89 2.39 -30.89
N GLU A 6 5.07 2.56 -31.94
CA GLU A 6 4.13 3.69 -32.02
C GLU A 6 3.11 3.66 -30.87
N LYS A 7 2.65 2.45 -30.52
CA LYS A 7 1.75 2.19 -29.40
C LYS A 7 2.31 1.10 -28.51
N PHE A 8 2.09 1.22 -27.21
CA PHE A 8 2.44 0.21 -26.22
C PHE A 8 1.17 -0.32 -25.54
N ARG A 9 1.05 -1.65 -25.47
CA ARG A 9 -0.11 -2.34 -24.90
C ARG A 9 0.32 -3.28 -23.79
N LEU A 10 -0.33 -3.16 -22.63
CA LEU A 10 -0.09 -4.02 -21.47
C LEU A 10 -1.37 -4.08 -20.60
N ASP A 11 -1.72 -5.27 -20.12
CA ASP A 11 -2.86 -5.49 -19.21
C ASP A 11 -4.20 -4.88 -19.70
N GLY A 12 -4.45 -4.97 -21.02
CA GLY A 12 -5.66 -4.41 -21.65
C GLY A 12 -5.64 -2.89 -21.88
N VAL A 13 -4.59 -2.19 -21.44
CA VAL A 13 -4.40 -0.75 -21.67
C VAL A 13 -3.50 -0.55 -22.89
N GLU A 14 -3.91 0.33 -23.81
CA GLU A 14 -3.11 0.75 -24.97
C GLU A 14 -2.88 2.26 -24.93
N VAL A 15 -1.62 2.68 -25.07
CA VAL A 15 -1.22 4.08 -25.05
C VAL A 15 -0.27 4.40 -26.20
N VAL A 16 -0.41 5.57 -26.79
CA VAL A 16 0.52 6.09 -27.81
C VAL A 16 1.84 6.45 -27.13
N THR A 17 2.97 6.03 -27.69
CA THR A 17 4.28 6.37 -27.13
C THR A 17 4.76 7.71 -27.67
N ASN A 18 5.62 8.40 -26.91
CA ASN A 18 6.21 9.67 -27.34
C ASN A 18 7.73 9.61 -27.22
N GLN A 19 8.45 10.04 -28.27
CA GLN A 19 9.91 9.95 -28.31
C GLN A 19 10.63 10.77 -27.21
N GLN A 20 10.04 11.85 -26.73
CA GLN A 20 10.62 12.69 -25.67
C GLN A 20 10.51 12.05 -24.28
N SER A 21 9.52 11.17 -24.06
CA SER A 21 9.24 10.60 -22.74
C SER A 21 9.49 9.10 -22.66
N TRP A 22 9.43 8.38 -23.78
CA TRP A 22 9.62 6.93 -23.83
C TRP A 22 11.01 6.54 -23.35
N ASN A 23 11.08 5.76 -22.28
CA ASN A 23 12.35 5.32 -21.70
C ASN A 23 12.39 3.82 -21.33
N LEU A 24 11.48 3.01 -21.88
CA LEU A 24 11.46 1.57 -21.66
C LEU A 24 12.48 0.88 -22.58
N GLY A 25 13.40 0.12 -21.98
CA GLY A 25 14.31 -0.78 -22.68
C GLY A 25 13.68 -2.15 -22.97
N ASN A 26 14.32 -2.93 -23.85
CA ASN A 26 13.84 -4.27 -24.22
C ASN A 26 13.78 -5.23 -23.03
N ASP A 27 14.72 -5.08 -22.09
CA ASP A 27 14.78 -5.79 -20.81
C ASP A 27 13.52 -5.55 -19.97
N ILE A 28 13.10 -4.28 -19.84
CA ILE A 28 11.91 -3.91 -19.08
C ILE A 28 10.65 -4.43 -19.77
N ILE A 29 10.56 -4.30 -21.09
CA ILE A 29 9.45 -4.85 -21.87
C ILE A 29 9.36 -6.37 -21.66
N GLN A 30 10.47 -7.08 -21.70
CA GLN A 30 10.49 -8.53 -21.42
C GLN A 30 10.02 -8.84 -20.00
N MET A 31 10.43 -8.07 -18.99
CA MET A 31 9.96 -8.26 -17.61
C MET A 31 8.44 -8.09 -17.49
N THR A 32 7.80 -7.21 -18.28
CA THR A 32 6.34 -7.06 -18.28
C THR A 32 5.59 -8.30 -18.78
N THR A 33 6.25 -9.20 -19.50
CA THR A 33 5.60 -10.43 -20.01
C THR A 33 5.40 -11.51 -18.95
N ARG A 34 6.11 -11.42 -17.80
CA ARG A 34 6.02 -12.40 -16.72
C ARG A 34 5.07 -11.95 -15.62
N ASN A 35 4.48 -12.93 -14.95
CA ASN A 35 3.65 -12.70 -13.77
C ASN A 35 4.06 -13.67 -12.66
N LEU A 36 5.17 -13.35 -11.98
CA LEU A 36 5.76 -14.23 -10.96
C LEU A 36 4.79 -14.53 -9.81
N LEU A 37 3.83 -13.65 -9.53
CA LEU A 37 2.84 -13.89 -8.47
C LEU A 37 1.77 -14.93 -8.86
N LYS A 38 1.64 -15.28 -10.14
CA LYS A 38 0.79 -16.36 -10.64
C LYS A 38 1.55 -17.65 -10.93
N GLU A 39 2.87 -17.57 -11.12
CA GLU A 39 3.75 -18.72 -11.30
C GLU A 39 4.10 -19.38 -9.95
N LYS A 40 4.34 -20.70 -9.93
CA LYS A 40 4.77 -21.40 -8.71
C LYS A 40 6.23 -21.04 -8.36
N ASN A 41 6.40 -20.18 -7.37
CA ASN A 41 7.70 -19.77 -6.81
C ASN A 41 7.54 -19.16 -5.40
N GLN A 42 8.66 -18.78 -4.76
CA GLN A 42 8.68 -18.21 -3.41
C GLN A 42 7.83 -16.94 -3.24
N LEU A 43 7.75 -16.07 -4.27
CA LEU A 43 6.91 -14.86 -4.22
C LEU A 43 5.43 -15.23 -4.19
N SER A 44 5.01 -16.18 -5.03
CA SER A 44 3.64 -16.68 -5.04
C SER A 44 3.26 -17.37 -3.72
N GLU A 45 4.21 -18.07 -3.08
CA GLU A 45 3.99 -18.73 -1.79
C GLU A 45 3.79 -17.72 -0.67
N ILE A 46 4.64 -16.68 -0.59
CA ILE A 46 4.49 -15.59 0.38
C ILE A 46 3.16 -14.87 0.16
N LYS A 47 2.82 -14.52 -1.09
CA LYS A 47 1.54 -13.92 -1.46
C LYS A 47 0.37 -14.79 -0.98
N ASN A 48 0.38 -16.09 -1.29
CA ASN A 48 -0.69 -17.00 -0.88
C ASN A 48 -0.82 -17.11 0.64
N LYS A 49 0.29 -17.13 1.39
CA LYS A 49 0.25 -17.09 2.86
C LYS A 49 -0.39 -15.80 3.39
N ILE A 50 -0.07 -14.65 2.79
CA ILE A 50 -0.69 -13.37 3.16
C ILE A 50 -2.20 -13.40 2.89
N LEU A 51 -2.61 -13.79 1.68
CA LEU A 51 -4.04 -13.83 1.32
C LEU A 51 -4.82 -14.80 2.21
N LYS A 52 -4.25 -15.98 2.47
CA LYS A 52 -4.83 -16.98 3.37
C LYS A 52 -4.99 -16.42 4.79
N TYR A 53 -3.99 -15.71 5.31
CA TYR A 53 -4.09 -15.09 6.63
C TYR A 53 -5.26 -14.10 6.71
N PHE A 54 -5.42 -13.24 5.71
CA PHE A 54 -6.55 -12.29 5.70
C PHE A 54 -7.90 -12.99 5.52
N GLU A 55 -7.97 -14.01 4.67
CA GLU A 55 -9.15 -14.84 4.50
C GLU A 55 -9.59 -15.50 5.83
N GLU A 56 -8.65 -16.12 6.55
CA GLU A 56 -8.94 -16.87 7.79
C GLU A 56 -9.26 -15.98 8.99
N ASN A 57 -8.70 -14.77 9.06
CA ASN A 57 -8.83 -13.88 10.22
C ASN A 57 -9.88 -12.79 10.02
N TYR A 58 -10.20 -12.42 8.77
CA TYR A 58 -11.11 -11.31 8.46
C TYR A 58 -12.41 -11.72 7.73
N ARG A 59 -12.65 -13.01 7.48
CA ARG A 59 -13.98 -13.51 7.07
C ARG A 59 -14.80 -14.13 8.21
N ARG A 60 -14.38 -13.95 9.46
CA ARG A 60 -15.08 -14.53 10.62
C ARG A 60 -16.34 -13.75 11.00
N ILE A 61 -17.37 -14.47 11.41
CA ILE A 61 -18.50 -13.93 12.15
C ILE A 61 -18.11 -14.00 13.62
N ASN A 62 -18.03 -12.87 14.30
CA ASN A 62 -17.82 -12.82 15.74
C ASN A 62 -19.18 -12.65 16.43
N ILE A 63 -19.54 -13.62 17.27
CA ILE A 63 -20.73 -13.55 18.12
C ILE A 63 -20.23 -13.23 19.53
N SER A 64 -20.54 -12.01 20.00
CA SER A 64 -20.28 -11.59 21.39
C SER A 64 -21.54 -10.92 21.92
N ASN A 65 -21.98 -11.30 23.13
CA ASN A 65 -23.17 -10.76 23.80
C ASN A 65 -24.45 -10.76 22.91
N ASN A 66 -24.70 -11.85 22.16
CA ASN A 66 -25.83 -11.97 21.21
C ASN A 66 -25.85 -10.92 20.09
N VAL A 67 -24.76 -10.19 19.86
CA VAL A 67 -24.59 -9.30 18.70
C VAL A 67 -23.67 -9.99 17.70
N GLN A 68 -24.20 -10.20 16.49
CA GLN A 68 -23.42 -10.71 15.36
C GLN A 68 -22.64 -9.54 14.75
N THR A 69 -21.31 -9.63 14.79
CA THR A 69 -20.43 -8.67 14.12
C THR A 69 -19.67 -9.38 13.01
N PHE A 70 -19.67 -8.78 11.82
CA PHE A 70 -18.95 -9.30 10.67
C PHE A 70 -17.54 -8.73 10.67
N SER A 71 -16.53 -9.59 10.56
CA SER A 71 -15.19 -9.11 10.23
C SER A 71 -15.21 -8.42 8.86
N PRO A 72 -14.37 -7.39 8.67
CA PRO A 72 -14.30 -6.66 7.40
C PRO A 72 -13.83 -7.58 6.27
N ILE A 73 -14.61 -7.68 5.21
CA ILE A 73 -14.20 -8.41 4.02
C ILE A 73 -13.16 -7.57 3.28
N PHE A 74 -12.02 -8.19 2.96
CA PHE A 74 -11.00 -7.59 2.11
C PHE A 74 -11.24 -7.99 0.66
N ASP A 75 -11.44 -6.99 -0.20
CA ASP A 75 -11.43 -7.19 -1.64
C ASP A 75 -10.00 -7.41 -2.13
N VAL A 76 -9.79 -8.43 -2.95
CA VAL A 76 -8.46 -8.80 -3.45
C VAL A 76 -8.35 -8.44 -4.92
N PHE A 77 -7.40 -7.57 -5.26
CA PHE A 77 -7.14 -7.10 -6.62
C PHE A 77 -5.80 -7.62 -7.13
N GLU A 78 -5.85 -8.47 -8.16
CA GLU A 78 -4.66 -9.09 -8.75
C GLU A 78 -4.31 -8.62 -10.17
N ASP A 79 -5.29 -8.03 -10.86
CA ASP A 79 -5.21 -7.69 -12.28
C ASP A 79 -5.28 -6.18 -12.53
N LYS A 80 -4.84 -5.37 -11.55
CA LYS A 80 -4.73 -3.93 -11.76
C LYS A 80 -3.69 -3.62 -12.84
N PRO A 81 -3.99 -2.77 -13.84
CA PRO A 81 -3.08 -2.49 -14.94
C PRO A 81 -1.73 -1.95 -14.46
N ARG A 82 -0.65 -2.42 -15.08
CA ARG A 82 0.70 -1.89 -14.80
C ARG A 82 0.97 -0.55 -15.48
N ILE A 83 0.20 -0.20 -16.51
CA ILE A 83 0.19 1.15 -17.09
C ILE A 83 -0.79 2.00 -16.29
N ILE A 84 -0.29 3.07 -15.67
CA ILE A 84 -1.10 4.01 -14.89
C ILE A 84 -0.97 5.44 -15.44
N PRO A 85 -2.00 6.28 -15.24
CA PRO A 85 -1.86 7.72 -15.43
C PRO A 85 -0.79 8.29 -14.49
N VAL A 86 0.04 9.21 -14.99
CA VAL A 86 1.02 9.96 -14.18
C VAL A 86 0.33 10.74 -13.05
N GLY A 87 -0.94 11.12 -13.24
CA GLY A 87 -1.75 11.74 -12.18
C GLY A 87 -1.97 10.84 -10.97
N ASP A 88 -2.14 9.53 -11.17
CA ASP A 88 -2.37 8.58 -10.07
C ASP A 88 -1.08 8.30 -9.30
N LEU A 89 0.05 8.25 -10.00
CA LEU A 89 1.39 8.27 -9.38
C LEU A 89 1.53 9.50 -8.47
N LYS A 90 1.28 10.71 -9.00
CA LYS A 90 1.41 11.97 -8.23
C LYS A 90 0.51 12.04 -6.99
N LYS A 91 -0.74 11.58 -7.10
CA LYS A 91 -1.68 11.51 -5.96
C LYS A 91 -1.20 10.53 -4.90
N SER A 92 -0.63 9.42 -5.33
CA SER A 92 -0.14 8.37 -4.42
C SER A 92 1.15 8.78 -3.72
N HIS A 93 1.94 9.69 -4.32
CA HIS A 93 3.10 10.30 -3.68
C HIS A 93 2.81 11.62 -2.93
N LEU A 94 1.53 11.93 -2.65
CA LEU A 94 1.04 13.15 -1.97
C LEU A 94 1.92 14.41 -2.14
N PHE A 95 1.91 14.94 -3.36
CA PHE A 95 2.12 16.36 -3.65
C PHE A 95 3.50 16.93 -3.30
N ASP A 96 4.55 16.42 -3.94
CA ASP A 96 5.67 17.30 -4.29
C ASP A 96 5.83 17.36 -5.80
N GLU A 97 5.15 18.33 -6.43
CA GLU A 97 5.29 18.59 -7.86
C GLU A 97 6.71 19.02 -8.27
N SER A 98 7.58 19.35 -7.30
CA SER A 98 8.98 19.68 -7.55
C SER A 98 9.87 18.46 -7.76
N ILE A 99 9.41 17.24 -7.42
CA ILE A 99 10.18 16.02 -7.65
C ILE A 99 10.03 15.58 -9.10
N ASP A 100 11.14 15.70 -9.84
CA ASP A 100 11.25 15.11 -11.17
C ASP A 100 11.36 13.58 -11.07
N HIS A 101 10.22 12.91 -11.27
CA HIS A 101 10.13 11.45 -11.24
C HIS A 101 10.71 10.77 -12.50
N THR A 102 11.11 11.51 -13.54
CA THR A 102 11.57 10.91 -14.82
C THR A 102 12.80 10.02 -14.67
N ASN A 103 13.61 10.27 -13.64
CA ASN A 103 14.81 9.49 -13.34
C ASN A 103 14.51 8.19 -12.59
N ILE A 104 13.37 8.07 -11.93
CA ILE A 104 13.00 6.90 -11.11
C ILE A 104 11.82 6.09 -11.70
N VAL A 105 11.13 6.62 -12.72
CA VAL A 105 9.95 5.99 -13.35
C VAL A 105 10.20 5.61 -14.80
N TYR A 106 9.60 4.50 -15.22
CA TYR A 106 9.51 4.12 -16.63
C TYR A 106 8.31 4.82 -17.31
N SER A 107 8.60 5.85 -18.09
CA SER A 107 7.63 6.69 -18.76
C SER A 107 7.32 6.18 -20.17
N ILE A 108 6.04 6.13 -20.52
CA ILE A 108 5.58 5.73 -21.85
C ILE A 108 5.29 6.98 -22.69
N ASN A 109 4.61 7.95 -22.10
CA ASN A 109 4.39 9.29 -22.62
C ASN A 109 4.24 10.29 -21.44
N LYS A 110 3.87 11.55 -21.70
CA LYS A 110 3.70 12.57 -20.64
C LYS A 110 2.56 12.28 -19.66
N SER A 111 1.60 11.44 -20.05
CA SER A 111 0.38 11.16 -19.31
C SER A 111 0.36 9.77 -18.68
N TYR A 112 1.22 8.84 -19.13
CA TYR A 112 1.23 7.45 -18.71
C TYR A 112 2.63 6.91 -18.45
N CYS A 113 2.75 6.10 -17.42
CA CYS A 113 3.98 5.40 -17.02
C CYS A 113 3.67 3.98 -16.56
N LEU A 114 4.72 3.17 -16.37
CA LEU A 114 4.58 1.96 -15.56
C LEU A 114 4.49 2.36 -14.09
N ARG A 115 3.59 1.70 -13.35
CA ARG A 115 3.47 1.85 -11.89
C ARG A 115 4.75 1.40 -11.21
N MET A 116 5.19 2.10 -10.17
CA MET A 116 6.34 1.72 -9.34
C MET A 116 5.97 0.64 -8.32
N SER A 117 4.72 0.63 -7.88
CA SER A 117 4.21 -0.34 -6.93
C SER A 117 2.68 -0.43 -6.99
N THR A 118 2.10 -1.28 -6.16
CA THR A 118 0.65 -1.49 -6.13
C THR A 118 -0.11 -0.41 -5.37
N HIS A 119 0.54 0.37 -4.50
CA HIS A 119 -0.14 1.42 -3.73
C HIS A 119 -0.66 2.55 -4.62
N GLU A 120 -0.14 2.69 -5.85
CA GLU A 120 -0.60 3.72 -6.79
C GLU A 120 -2.06 3.53 -7.26
N HIS A 121 -2.66 2.36 -7.00
CA HIS A 121 -4.09 2.12 -7.23
C HIS A 121 -4.99 2.49 -6.04
N THR A 122 -4.42 2.90 -4.90
CA THR A 122 -5.16 3.15 -3.65
C THR A 122 -6.23 4.23 -3.85
N PHE A 123 -5.88 5.35 -4.48
CA PHE A 123 -6.82 6.43 -4.74
C PHE A 123 -7.96 6.00 -5.68
N GLU A 124 -7.62 5.31 -6.78
CA GLU A 124 -8.61 4.77 -7.73
C GLU A 124 -9.59 3.80 -7.04
N LEU A 125 -9.09 2.98 -6.10
CA LEU A 125 -9.91 2.05 -5.34
C LEU A 125 -10.82 2.76 -4.33
N PHE A 126 -10.33 3.81 -3.67
CA PHE A 126 -11.19 4.65 -2.82
C PHE A 126 -12.29 5.37 -3.59
N MET A 127 -11.99 5.90 -4.78
CA MET A 127 -12.99 6.49 -5.67
C MET A 127 -14.08 5.50 -6.10
N LYS A 128 -13.81 4.20 -6.00
CA LYS A 128 -14.74 3.09 -6.26
C LYS A 128 -15.35 2.52 -4.98
N GLU A 129 -15.23 3.25 -3.87
CA GLU A 129 -15.79 2.91 -2.56
C GLU A 129 -15.21 1.63 -1.91
N TYR A 130 -14.08 1.12 -2.42
CA TYR A 130 -13.37 0.03 -1.74
C TYR A 130 -12.60 0.59 -0.55
N VAL A 131 -12.97 0.16 0.65
CA VAL A 131 -12.40 0.69 1.91
C VAL A 131 -11.60 -0.34 2.72
N ASN A 132 -11.64 -1.61 2.32
CA ASN A 132 -10.81 -2.69 2.85
C ASN A 132 -10.36 -3.55 1.68
N PHE A 133 -9.09 -3.51 1.33
CA PHE A 133 -8.62 -4.24 0.15
C PHE A 133 -7.15 -4.62 0.22
N ILE A 134 -6.78 -5.59 -0.59
CA ILE A 134 -5.41 -6.00 -0.85
C ILE A 134 -5.20 -5.90 -2.36
N VAL A 135 -4.18 -5.16 -2.78
CA VAL A 135 -3.74 -5.10 -4.17
C VAL A 135 -2.32 -5.65 -4.26
N TYR A 136 -2.07 -6.57 -5.19
CA TYR A 136 -0.73 -7.11 -5.40
C TYR A 136 -0.36 -7.14 -6.88
N GLY A 137 0.94 -7.16 -7.16
CA GLY A 137 1.44 -7.12 -8.52
C GLY A 137 2.88 -6.65 -8.64
N ALA A 138 3.39 -6.74 -9.87
CA ALA A 138 4.67 -6.16 -10.24
C ALA A 138 4.58 -4.64 -10.38
N GLY A 139 5.64 -3.95 -9.99
CA GLY A 139 5.91 -2.54 -10.22
C GLY A 139 7.34 -2.34 -10.72
N PHE A 140 7.58 -1.22 -11.40
CA PHE A 140 8.80 -0.96 -12.16
C PHE A 140 9.40 0.37 -11.77
N ASN A 141 10.70 0.38 -11.48
CA ASN A 141 11.41 1.58 -11.06
C ASN A 141 12.84 1.60 -11.62
N LYS A 142 13.40 2.80 -11.71
CA LYS A 142 14.78 3.06 -12.15
C LYS A 142 15.67 3.45 -10.96
N ILE A 143 15.30 3.07 -9.73
CA ILE A 143 16.06 3.45 -8.54
C ILE A 143 17.41 2.70 -8.60
N PRO A 144 18.55 3.41 -8.48
CA PRO A 144 19.87 2.77 -8.44
C PRO A 144 19.93 1.67 -7.38
N ASP A 145 20.68 0.61 -7.65
CA ASP A 145 20.88 -0.54 -6.76
C ASP A 145 19.61 -1.34 -6.41
N CYS A 146 18.46 -1.00 -7.00
CA CYS A 146 17.23 -1.77 -6.92
C CYS A 146 17.04 -2.63 -8.16
N PHE A 147 16.43 -3.81 -7.99
CA PHE A 147 16.02 -4.61 -9.14
C PHE A 147 14.89 -3.86 -9.90
N PRO A 148 14.94 -3.75 -11.24
CA PRO A 148 14.01 -2.89 -11.99
C PRO A 148 12.53 -3.26 -11.87
N CYS A 149 12.23 -4.52 -11.53
CA CYS A 149 10.87 -5.05 -11.40
C CYS A 149 10.67 -5.70 -10.02
N LEU A 150 10.01 -4.99 -9.10
CA LEU A 150 9.71 -5.50 -7.77
C LEU A 150 8.26 -5.94 -7.67
N HIS A 151 7.98 -6.93 -6.83
CA HIS A 151 6.62 -7.36 -6.54
C HIS A 151 6.21 -6.81 -5.18
N SER A 152 5.06 -6.15 -5.14
CA SER A 152 4.53 -5.53 -3.94
C SER A 152 3.12 -6.02 -3.66
N LEU A 153 2.74 -5.94 -2.39
CA LEU A 153 1.38 -6.13 -1.92
C LEU A 153 1.07 -4.95 -1.01
N SER A 154 0.02 -4.21 -1.33
CA SER A 154 -0.48 -3.11 -0.52
C SER A 154 -1.80 -3.51 0.10
N GLY A 155 -1.89 -3.44 1.42
CA GLY A 155 -3.12 -3.70 2.18
C GLY A 155 -3.68 -2.41 2.76
N VAL A 156 -4.98 -2.19 2.59
CA VAL A 156 -5.72 -1.05 3.13
C VAL A 156 -6.85 -1.56 4.02
N ARG A 157 -6.95 -0.97 5.22
CA ARG A 157 -8.02 -1.21 6.17
C ARG A 157 -8.44 0.11 6.79
N THR A 158 -9.70 0.46 6.62
CA THR A 158 -10.33 1.62 7.27
C THR A 158 -11.15 1.19 8.47
N PHE A 159 -11.62 2.09 9.33
CA PHE A 159 -12.45 1.72 10.48
C PHE A 159 -13.60 2.72 10.63
N THR A 160 -14.81 2.23 10.90
CA THR A 160 -15.91 3.07 11.41
C THR A 160 -15.70 3.36 12.90
N ALA A 161 -16.37 4.39 13.41
CA ALA A 161 -16.30 4.72 14.84
C ALA A 161 -16.77 3.56 15.70
N MET A 162 -17.80 2.84 15.24
CA MET A 162 -18.26 1.60 15.87
C MET A 162 -17.16 0.54 15.91
N GLU A 163 -16.43 0.31 14.83
CA GLU A 163 -15.36 -0.70 14.79
C GLU A 163 -14.15 -0.34 15.67
N LEU A 164 -13.84 0.95 15.84
CA LEU A 164 -12.67 1.40 16.59
C LEU A 164 -12.98 1.65 18.09
N PHE A 165 -14.16 2.20 18.40
CA PHE A 165 -14.53 2.62 19.75
C PHE A 165 -15.73 1.85 20.34
N GLY A 166 -16.42 1.03 19.56
CA GLY A 166 -17.68 0.38 19.99
C GLY A 166 -18.87 1.34 20.09
N ILE A 167 -18.73 2.55 19.57
CA ILE A 167 -19.75 3.60 19.61
C ILE A 167 -19.82 4.25 18.22
N ASP A 168 -21.01 4.36 17.65
CA ASP A 168 -21.21 5.01 16.35
C ASP A 168 -21.20 6.54 16.48
N ASN A 169 -20.02 7.10 16.71
CA ASN A 169 -19.81 8.54 16.78
C ASN A 169 -18.51 8.93 16.09
N VAL A 170 -18.61 9.34 14.82
CA VAL A 170 -17.48 9.75 13.97
C VAL A 170 -16.67 10.92 14.57
N ARG A 171 -17.28 11.76 15.44
CA ARG A 171 -16.54 12.83 16.13
C ARG A 171 -15.46 12.29 17.08
N LEU A 172 -15.50 11.00 17.42
CA LEU A 172 -14.43 10.35 18.18
C LEU A 172 -13.13 10.23 17.38
N PHE A 173 -13.21 10.21 16.04
CA PHE A 173 -12.01 10.19 15.20
C PHE A 173 -11.28 11.51 15.19
N PHE A 174 -12.04 12.60 15.10
CA PHE A 174 -11.53 13.89 14.66
C PHE A 174 -11.48 14.92 15.76
N GLU A 175 -10.49 15.81 15.68
CA GLU A 175 -10.42 17.00 16.52
C GLU A 175 -11.61 17.92 16.21
N ASP A 176 -12.24 18.48 17.24
CA ASP A 176 -13.41 19.36 17.09
C ASP A 176 -13.05 20.69 16.39
N THR A 177 -11.77 21.06 16.42
CA THR A 177 -11.23 22.18 15.66
C THR A 177 -9.84 21.81 15.18
N PRO A 178 -9.66 21.39 13.91
CA PRO A 178 -8.34 21.13 13.36
C PRO A 178 -7.53 22.42 13.40
N ILE A 179 -6.58 22.52 14.33
CA ILE A 179 -5.64 23.64 14.34
C ILE A 179 -4.77 23.43 13.09
N ASN A 180 -4.89 24.33 12.12
CA ASN A 180 -4.31 24.23 10.77
C ASN A 180 -2.79 24.05 10.70
N PHE A 181 -2.07 23.95 11.84
CA PHE A 181 -0.61 24.07 11.89
C PHE A 181 0.15 23.00 12.69
N LEU A 182 -0.49 21.98 13.29
CA LEU A 182 0.26 21.00 14.11
C LEU A 182 -0.04 19.56 13.70
N ARG A 183 0.43 19.16 12.51
CA ARG A 183 0.83 17.75 12.31
C ARG A 183 1.99 17.50 13.27
N SER A 184 1.77 16.66 14.28
CA SER A 184 2.83 16.29 15.23
C SER A 184 3.58 15.06 14.73
N ALA A 185 4.64 14.63 15.42
CA ALA A 185 5.30 13.38 15.10
C ALA A 185 4.36 12.16 15.26
N GLU A 186 3.38 12.27 16.16
CA GLU A 186 2.49 11.19 16.55
C GLU A 186 1.19 11.14 15.74
N LYS A 187 0.71 12.24 15.16
CA LYS A 187 -0.60 12.28 14.48
C LYS A 187 -0.75 13.34 13.40
N GLN A 188 -1.73 13.11 12.53
CA GLN A 188 -2.24 14.14 11.61
C GLN A 188 -3.06 15.17 12.40
N ASN A 189 -3.12 16.41 11.92
CA ASN A 189 -3.82 17.52 12.57
C ASN A 189 -5.32 17.25 12.79
N ILE A 190 -5.95 16.44 11.93
CA ILE A 190 -7.37 16.14 12.01
C ILE A 190 -7.71 15.01 12.98
N HIS A 191 -6.80 14.07 13.24
CA HIS A 191 -7.09 12.91 14.09
C HIS A 191 -6.85 13.22 15.56
N LYS A 192 -7.74 12.74 16.45
CA LYS A 192 -7.50 12.67 17.89
C LYS A 192 -6.37 11.70 18.20
N THR A 193 -5.57 11.98 19.23
CA THR A 193 -4.46 11.10 19.66
C THR A 193 -4.94 9.67 19.91
N ARG A 194 -6.07 9.51 20.61
CA ARG A 194 -6.63 8.20 20.93
C ARG A 194 -6.98 7.38 19.67
N THR A 195 -7.45 8.03 18.61
CA THR A 195 -7.73 7.39 17.32
C THR A 195 -6.46 6.77 16.74
N VAL A 196 -5.36 7.53 16.71
CA VAL A 196 -4.09 7.07 16.14
C VAL A 196 -3.47 5.96 17.00
N GLU A 197 -3.59 6.03 18.32
CA GLU A 197 -3.15 4.95 19.22
C GLU A 197 -3.88 3.63 18.93
N LEU A 198 -5.21 3.66 18.82
CA LEU A 198 -6.00 2.47 18.53
C LEU A 198 -5.69 1.91 17.13
N LEU A 199 -5.53 2.77 16.12
CA LEU A 199 -5.13 2.36 14.78
C LEU A 199 -3.74 1.71 14.79
N LYS A 200 -2.78 2.30 15.52
CA LYS A 200 -1.44 1.75 15.70
C LYS A 200 -1.49 0.37 16.36
N GLU A 201 -2.22 0.21 17.46
CA GLU A 201 -2.37 -1.07 18.16
C GLU A 201 -2.94 -2.16 17.24
N LYS A 202 -4.03 -1.85 16.51
CA LYS A 202 -4.66 -2.79 15.56
C LYS A 202 -3.72 -3.16 14.43
N MET A 203 -3.02 -2.18 13.86
CA MET A 203 -2.07 -2.36 12.76
C MET A 203 -0.86 -3.19 13.19
N GLN A 204 -0.26 -2.87 14.33
CA GLN A 204 0.86 -3.60 14.91
C GLN A 204 0.47 -5.06 15.19
N ALA A 205 -0.65 -5.29 15.87
CA ALA A 205 -1.13 -6.64 16.17
C ALA A 205 -1.38 -7.45 14.88
N THR A 206 -2.02 -6.85 13.88
CA THR A 206 -2.31 -7.50 12.59
C THR A 206 -1.04 -7.94 11.89
N LEU A 207 -0.05 -7.06 11.79
CA LEU A 207 1.17 -7.34 11.04
C LEU A 207 2.14 -8.25 11.78
N ILE A 208 2.24 -8.13 13.11
CA ILE A 208 3.01 -9.09 13.93
C ILE A 208 2.44 -10.49 13.73
N ASN A 209 1.13 -10.67 13.89
CA ASN A 209 0.49 -11.98 13.72
C ASN A 209 0.62 -12.51 12.28
N LEU A 210 0.51 -11.64 11.27
CA LEU A 210 0.73 -12.01 9.87
C LEU A 210 2.15 -12.54 9.65
N PHE A 211 3.18 -11.80 10.08
CA PHE A 211 4.57 -12.23 9.87
C PHE A 211 4.92 -13.46 10.69
N THR A 212 4.43 -13.58 11.93
CA THR A 212 4.57 -14.82 12.71
C THR A 212 3.95 -16.01 11.96
N SER A 213 2.77 -15.84 11.35
CA SER A 213 2.15 -16.88 10.52
C SER A 213 2.96 -17.21 9.26
N ILE A 214 3.54 -16.21 8.59
CA ILE A 214 4.39 -16.41 7.42
C ILE A 214 5.66 -17.21 7.79
N PHE A 215 6.26 -16.90 8.93
CA PHE A 215 7.51 -17.49 9.40
C PHE A 215 7.36 -18.86 10.05
N ALA A 216 6.14 -19.26 10.44
CA ALA A 216 5.87 -20.58 10.98
C ALA A 216 6.37 -21.70 10.02
N GLY A 217 7.10 -22.68 10.58
CA GLY A 217 7.72 -23.76 9.82
C GLY A 217 8.91 -23.35 8.96
N THR A 218 9.49 -22.16 9.19
CA THR A 218 10.69 -21.68 8.48
C THR A 218 11.84 -21.43 9.47
N ARG A 219 13.04 -21.14 8.97
CA ARG A 219 14.18 -20.74 9.81
C ARG A 219 13.95 -19.46 10.63
N LEU A 220 12.90 -18.69 10.30
CA LEU A 220 12.52 -17.45 10.99
C LEU A 220 11.42 -17.69 12.04
N GLU A 221 11.02 -18.94 12.28
CA GLU A 221 10.05 -19.24 13.32
C GLU A 221 10.57 -18.77 14.70
N GLY A 222 9.72 -18.02 15.41
CA GLY A 222 10.09 -17.40 16.68
C GLY A 222 11.04 -16.19 16.57
N ALA A 223 11.34 -15.70 15.35
CA ALA A 223 12.17 -14.52 15.18
C ALA A 223 11.53 -13.27 15.81
N GLU A 224 12.37 -12.42 16.41
CA GLU A 224 11.92 -11.17 17.03
C GLU A 224 11.47 -10.18 15.95
N LEU A 225 10.21 -9.77 16.04
CA LEU A 225 9.62 -8.70 15.26
C LEU A 225 9.62 -7.41 16.08
N SER A 226 10.13 -6.33 15.49
CA SER A 226 10.06 -4.99 16.07
C SER A 226 9.21 -4.07 15.21
N PHE A 227 8.48 -3.17 15.87
CA PHE A 227 7.60 -2.18 15.27
C PHE A 227 8.06 -0.80 15.72
N THR A 228 8.69 -0.04 14.82
CA THR A 228 9.38 1.21 15.17
C THR A 228 8.86 2.39 14.37
N VAL A 229 8.70 3.55 15.01
CA VAL A 229 8.30 4.79 14.34
C VAL A 229 9.37 5.24 13.36
N ILE A 230 8.97 5.64 12.15
CA ILE A 230 9.84 6.32 11.18
C ILE A 230 9.69 7.82 11.36
N GLN A 231 10.78 8.51 11.69
CA GLN A 231 10.76 9.98 11.81
C GLN A 231 10.80 10.67 10.44
N ASN A 232 11.35 10.01 9.41
CA ASN A 232 11.40 10.53 8.05
C ASN A 232 10.06 10.33 7.31
N ILE A 233 9.17 11.31 7.44
CA ILE A 233 7.85 11.33 6.81
C ILE A 233 7.87 11.26 5.27
N ASN A 234 8.99 11.61 4.62
CA ASN A 234 9.11 11.58 3.16
C ASN A 234 9.14 10.16 2.59
N ARG A 235 9.28 9.12 3.44
CA ARG A 235 9.29 7.71 3.02
C ARG A 235 7.93 7.17 2.64
N CYS A 236 6.84 7.74 3.17
CA CYS A 236 5.49 7.32 2.86
C CYS A 236 4.59 8.56 2.84
N PRO A 237 4.60 9.32 1.74
CA PRO A 237 3.96 10.62 1.69
C PRO A 237 2.45 10.52 1.91
N PHE A 238 1.83 9.37 1.61
CA PHE A 238 0.40 9.07 1.76
C PHE A 238 -0.03 8.54 3.13
N SER A 239 0.88 8.47 4.10
CA SER A 239 0.56 8.02 5.46
C SER A 239 1.24 8.89 6.53
N HIS A 240 0.58 9.03 7.67
CA HIS A 240 1.14 9.65 8.87
C HIS A 240 0.36 9.30 10.15
N PRO A 241 1.02 8.86 11.23
CA PRO A 241 2.44 8.50 11.33
C PRO A 241 2.77 7.23 10.52
N VAL A 242 4.07 7.00 10.30
CA VAL A 242 4.63 5.86 9.56
C VAL A 242 5.52 5.03 10.49
N TYR A 243 5.51 3.72 10.29
CA TYR A 243 6.22 2.74 11.09
C TYR A 243 6.92 1.72 10.20
N ASP A 244 8.09 1.26 10.62
CA ASP A 244 8.78 0.10 10.07
C ASP A 244 8.46 -1.14 10.87
N ILE A 245 8.30 -2.26 10.16
CA ILE A 245 8.37 -3.58 10.76
C ILE A 245 9.68 -4.23 10.36
N LYS A 246 10.43 -4.71 11.35
CA LYS A 246 11.74 -5.34 11.15
C LYS A 246 11.79 -6.70 11.83
N VAL A 247 12.45 -7.65 11.19
CA VAL A 247 12.77 -8.96 11.78
C VAL A 247 14.25 -9.01 12.13
N ARG A 248 14.60 -9.56 13.29
CA ARG A 248 15.98 -9.89 13.62
C ARG A 248 16.35 -11.25 13.02
N CYS A 249 17.30 -11.26 12.09
CA CYS A 249 17.79 -12.44 11.40
C CYS A 249 19.31 -12.37 11.27
N ASP A 250 20.00 -13.45 11.65
CA ASP A 250 21.46 -13.59 11.53
C ASP A 250 22.23 -12.42 12.19
N GLY A 251 21.79 -12.01 13.37
CA GLY A 251 22.38 -10.88 14.12
C GLY A 251 22.09 -9.49 13.54
N THR A 252 21.32 -9.40 12.45
CA THR A 252 20.99 -8.12 11.79
C THR A 252 19.48 -7.88 11.77
N SER A 253 19.08 -6.60 11.82
CA SER A 253 17.67 -6.24 11.63
C SER A 253 17.39 -6.00 10.15
N LYS A 254 16.41 -6.71 9.60
CA LYS A 254 15.97 -6.58 8.20
C LYS A 254 14.57 -5.97 8.16
N GLU A 255 14.38 -4.95 7.33
CA GLU A 255 13.07 -4.33 7.09
C GLU A 255 12.17 -5.27 6.29
N LEU A 256 10.92 -5.42 6.73
CA LEU A 256 9.90 -6.24 6.07
C LEU A 256 8.94 -5.37 5.26
N CYS A 257 8.38 -4.34 5.89
CA CYS A 257 7.48 -3.38 5.25
C CYS A 257 7.39 -2.07 6.03
N ASN A 258 7.02 -1.00 5.33
CA ASN A 258 6.53 0.23 5.95
C ASN A 258 5.01 0.18 6.03
N VAL A 259 4.44 0.77 7.08
CA VAL A 259 3.01 0.87 7.29
C VAL A 259 2.69 2.19 7.98
N GLY A 260 1.49 2.73 7.81
CA GLY A 260 1.10 3.96 8.48
C GLY A 260 -0.40 4.19 8.51
N VAL A 261 -0.80 5.24 9.22
CA VAL A 261 -2.18 5.72 9.21
C VAL A 261 -2.38 6.53 7.94
N ILE A 262 -3.37 6.15 7.12
CA ILE A 262 -3.66 6.77 5.83
C ILE A 262 -3.84 8.29 6.00
N ASP A 263 -3.23 9.09 5.13
CA ASP A 263 -3.43 10.54 5.12
C ASP A 263 -4.90 10.85 4.84
N HIS A 264 -5.56 11.54 5.76
CA HIS A 264 -7.00 11.78 5.69
C HIS A 264 -7.38 12.67 4.50
N ARG A 265 -6.44 13.44 3.92
CA ARG A 265 -6.68 14.19 2.68
C ARG A 265 -6.91 13.26 1.50
N LEU A 266 -6.27 12.09 1.48
CA LEU A 266 -6.45 11.08 0.44
C LEU A 266 -7.86 10.46 0.52
N LEU A 267 -8.32 10.14 1.73
CA LEU A 267 -9.67 9.60 1.98
C LEU A 267 -10.75 10.64 1.63
N SER A 268 -10.61 11.86 2.15
CA SER A 268 -11.61 12.91 1.95
C SER A 268 -11.70 13.37 0.49
N SER A 269 -10.57 13.45 -0.24
CA SER A 269 -10.59 13.74 -1.68
C SER A 269 -11.20 12.63 -2.53
N ALA A 270 -11.28 11.41 -2.01
CA ALA A 270 -12.01 10.30 -2.62
C ALA A 270 -13.47 10.17 -2.15
N GLY A 271 -13.96 11.12 -1.33
CA GLY A 271 -15.34 11.13 -0.82
C GLY A 271 -15.58 10.28 0.44
N ILE A 272 -14.52 9.69 1.03
CA ILE A 272 -14.62 8.87 2.24
C ILE A 272 -14.41 9.75 3.48
N THR A 273 -15.47 9.98 4.27
CA THR A 273 -15.46 10.93 5.39
C THR A 273 -15.84 10.33 6.75
N ASN A 274 -16.37 9.12 6.78
CA ASN A 274 -16.86 8.43 7.99
C ASN A 274 -15.95 7.27 8.43
N ARG A 275 -14.68 7.31 8.04
CA ARG A 275 -13.70 6.24 8.18
C ARG A 275 -12.33 6.77 8.60
#